data_AF-A0AAD5EM64-F1
#
_entry.id   AF-A0AAD5EM64-F1
#
_cell.length_a   1.000
_cell.length_b   1.000
_cell.length_c   1.000
_cell.angle_alpha   90.00
_cell.angle_beta   90.00
_cell.angle_gamma   90.00
#
_symmetry.space_group_name_H-M   'P 1'
#
loop_
_entity.id
_entity.type
_entity.pdbx_description
1 polymer ?
#
loop_
_entity_poly.entity_id
_entity_poly.type
_entity_poly.pdbx_seq_one_letter_code
_entity_poly.pdbx_strand_id
1 'polypeptide(L)'
;MQVLQLPLQASTSASLEPSKSKLPSSHVVVPEKRPLPRDLFSPSFQDLVDLALFRVFDAAFTLDTRPPRLFPTAETVFSQHFTYHDWMNHGDLETELARMSFMLANLPERGLPTAFTPIIYQVLQAPAFMVGWKRAVPQLKEKAQEQTRWIVRQMQKQRPAQNEGIHKSALITNPVDYETDDIASGLASQLWARALSEMTTRVCKDEARQDEAEAFLQIFSLLKDPLGGLENIPDKSVECFARMLSSVAAVARQAPRAHATNADWSAAIAQAAQEALFLGCPLLEGISHVHFTGHQQLPYAYVPLDKLPRSEFSISTHVATIVEEMLLNESEGGCCIAPIAVSTYPALPLEDGKIIPVIIDGNHRASATMVLRMIAHYPDILTTEDCTEMLDEFCRAHQLGVKWEIDLADVLQVLRGSAFHKRLLQSKMSTVRQFLHVDTIPALVVREDNFHTVCQQRPPLADRPRLLLPIHQAIYNDEELGFAFPQAGQVHGRATGFKPMRLIQGGK
;
A
#
# COMPACT_ATOMS: atom_id res chain seq x y z
N MET A 1 -37.34 12.98 -55.09
CA MET A 1 -36.78 11.75 -54.49
C MET A 1 -36.13 12.18 -53.18
N GLN A 2 -36.74 12.23 -51.97
CA GLN A 2 -37.40 11.18 -51.16
C GLN A 2 -36.83 9.80 -51.49
N VAL A 3 -36.12 9.15 -50.56
CA VAL A 3 -36.64 8.35 -49.41
C VAL A 3 -35.47 8.22 -48.39
N LEU A 4 -35.55 8.73 -47.14
CA LEU A 4 -36.07 8.10 -45.89
C LEU A 4 -35.57 6.67 -45.60
N GLN A 5 -34.77 6.47 -44.54
CA GLN A 5 -35.04 5.49 -43.46
C GLN A 5 -33.91 5.44 -42.41
N LEU A 6 -34.32 5.54 -41.14
CA LEU A 6 -33.60 5.23 -39.91
C LEU A 6 -33.53 3.67 -39.70
N PRO A 7 -33.35 3.17 -38.47
CA PRO A 7 -32.14 2.57 -37.90
C PRO A 7 -32.23 1.03 -37.82
N LEU A 8 -31.13 0.33 -37.58
CA LEU A 8 -31.16 -1.10 -37.28
C LEU A 8 -30.58 -1.40 -35.90
N GLN A 9 -31.49 -1.59 -34.95
CA GLN A 9 -31.37 -2.49 -33.82
C GLN A 9 -31.48 -3.97 -34.26
N ALA A 10 -31.03 -4.85 -33.34
CA ALA A 10 -31.32 -6.29 -33.19
C ALA A 10 -30.39 -7.25 -33.96
N SER A 11 -29.85 -8.29 -33.32
CA SER A 11 -30.63 -9.40 -32.75
C SER A 11 -30.21 -9.90 -31.36
N THR A 12 -31.23 -10.11 -30.53
CA THR A 12 -31.29 -11.05 -29.40
C THR A 12 -31.69 -12.45 -29.86
N SER A 13 -31.45 -13.45 -28.99
CA SER A 13 -31.80 -14.91 -29.01
C SER A 13 -30.67 -15.83 -29.51
N ALA A 14 -30.26 -16.91 -28.83
CA ALA A 14 -30.84 -17.73 -27.77
C ALA A 14 -29.74 -18.21 -26.79
N SER A 15 -29.92 -18.09 -25.46
CA SER A 15 -30.35 -19.18 -24.57
C SER A 15 -29.59 -20.51 -24.76
N LEU A 16 -28.46 -20.64 -24.06
CA LEU A 16 -28.01 -21.91 -23.50
C LEU A 16 -27.91 -21.68 -21.98
N GLU A 17 -28.95 -22.10 -21.26
CA GLU A 17 -28.91 -22.22 -19.80
C GLU A 17 -27.78 -23.19 -19.42
N PRO A 18 -26.81 -22.78 -18.59
CA PRO A 18 -26.01 -23.74 -17.85
C PRO A 18 -26.91 -24.34 -16.78
N SER A 19 -27.06 -25.67 -16.85
CA SER A 19 -27.65 -26.52 -15.83
C SER A 19 -27.38 -25.97 -14.43
N LYS A 20 -28.47 -25.69 -13.69
CA LYS A 20 -28.47 -25.33 -12.27
C LYS A 20 -27.85 -26.47 -11.45
N SER A 21 -26.52 -26.48 -11.33
CA SER A 21 -25.87 -27.08 -10.16
C SER A 21 -26.04 -26.08 -9.02
N LYS A 22 -26.83 -26.49 -8.01
CA LYS A 22 -26.99 -25.76 -6.76
C LYS A 22 -25.66 -25.83 -5.99
N LEU A 23 -24.75 -24.89 -6.26
CA LEU A 23 -23.76 -24.47 -5.27
C LEU A 23 -24.47 -23.53 -4.28
N PRO A 24 -24.38 -23.76 -2.96
CA PRO A 24 -24.98 -22.85 -1.99
C PRO A 24 -24.26 -21.50 -2.04
N SER A 25 -24.94 -20.52 -2.64
CA SER A 25 -24.81 -19.07 -2.51
C SER A 25 -23.45 -18.48 -2.12
N SER A 26 -22.84 -17.81 -3.10
CA SER A 26 -21.79 -16.79 -3.01
C SER A 26 -22.22 -15.54 -2.21
N HIS A 27 -22.67 -15.70 -0.97
CA HIS A 27 -23.02 -14.56 -0.14
C HIS A 27 -21.75 -13.81 0.29
N VAL A 28 -21.69 -12.52 -0.04
CA VAL A 28 -20.65 -11.61 0.42
C VAL A 28 -20.94 -11.25 1.88
N VAL A 29 -19.92 -11.31 2.74
CA VAL A 29 -20.01 -10.81 4.12
C VAL A 29 -19.40 -9.41 4.14
N VAL A 30 -20.23 -8.42 4.46
CA VAL A 30 -19.79 -7.03 4.64
C VAL A 30 -19.73 -6.75 6.14
N PRO A 31 -18.60 -6.26 6.68
CA PRO A 31 -18.52 -5.78 8.04
C PRO A 31 -19.67 -4.86 8.44
N GLU A 32 -20.20 -5.08 9.63
CA GLU A 32 -21.28 -4.27 10.15
C GLU A 32 -20.84 -2.80 10.30
N LYS A 33 -21.74 -1.88 9.95
CA LYS A 33 -21.53 -0.45 10.17
C LYS A 33 -21.38 -0.18 11.66
N ARG A 34 -20.32 0.55 12.04
CA ARG A 34 -20.00 0.86 13.44
C ARG A 34 -20.44 2.27 13.79
N PRO A 35 -20.77 2.55 15.06
CA PRO A 35 -20.79 3.92 15.56
C PRO A 35 -19.43 4.57 15.29
N LEU A 36 -19.41 5.59 14.44
CA LEU A 36 -18.17 6.25 14.04
C LEU A 36 -17.71 7.22 15.14
N PRO A 37 -16.45 7.13 15.60
CA PRO A 37 -15.84 8.20 16.37
C PRO A 37 -15.84 9.50 15.55
N ARG A 38 -15.73 10.63 16.25
CA ARG A 38 -15.41 11.89 15.57
C ARG A 38 -14.01 11.80 14.97
N ASP A 39 -13.83 12.39 13.79
CA ASP A 39 -12.52 12.61 13.21
C ASP A 39 -11.57 13.26 14.23
N LEU A 40 -10.31 12.82 14.23
CA LEU A 40 -9.26 13.45 15.04
C LEU A 40 -8.50 14.46 14.18
N PHE A 41 -8.38 15.69 14.69
CA PHE A 41 -7.62 16.77 14.06
C PHE A 41 -6.34 16.99 14.86
N SER A 42 -5.20 17.00 14.18
CA SER A 42 -3.86 17.08 14.80
C SER A 42 -3.67 16.07 15.95
N PRO A 43 -3.94 14.77 15.73
CA PRO A 43 -3.81 13.78 16.79
C PRO A 43 -2.36 13.64 17.24
N SER A 44 -2.17 13.37 18.52
CA SER A 44 -0.89 12.95 19.06
C SER A 44 -0.57 11.52 18.62
N PHE A 45 0.70 11.13 18.68
CA PHE A 45 1.09 9.74 18.47
C PHE A 45 0.41 8.79 19.49
N GLN A 46 0.15 9.27 20.71
CA GLN A 46 -0.53 8.48 21.74
C GLN A 46 -1.98 8.15 21.35
N ASP A 47 -2.68 9.07 20.68
CA ASP A 47 -4.04 8.80 20.17
C ASP A 47 -4.03 7.63 19.16
N LEU A 48 -2.98 7.52 18.34
CA LEU A 48 -2.83 6.39 17.42
C LEU A 48 -2.57 5.07 18.16
N VAL A 49 -1.74 5.10 19.21
CA VAL A 49 -1.47 3.94 20.07
C VAL A 49 -2.73 3.48 20.78
N ASP A 50 -3.57 4.40 21.26
CA ASP A 50 -4.81 4.06 21.96
C ASP A 50 -5.85 3.45 20.99
N LEU A 51 -5.95 3.96 19.76
CA LEU A 51 -6.78 3.36 18.71
C LEU A 51 -6.30 1.95 18.32
N ALA A 52 -4.98 1.76 18.21
CA ALA A 52 -4.38 0.45 17.97
C ALA A 52 -4.68 -0.53 19.12
N LEU A 53 -4.46 -0.09 20.36
CA LEU A 53 -4.74 -0.89 21.55
C LEU A 53 -6.23 -1.28 21.63
N PHE A 54 -7.15 -0.38 21.26
CA PHE A 54 -8.58 -0.70 21.20
C PHE A 54 -8.88 -1.84 20.20
N ARG A 55 -8.22 -1.86 19.04
CA ARG A 55 -8.31 -2.99 18.07
C ARG A 55 -7.72 -4.28 18.61
N VAL A 56 -6.60 -4.21 19.33
CA VAL A 56 -6.00 -5.39 19.97
C VAL A 56 -6.91 -5.94 21.08
N PHE A 57 -7.53 -5.07 21.88
CA PHE A 57 -8.53 -5.49 22.87
C PHE A 57 -9.74 -6.15 22.23
N ASP A 58 -10.22 -5.64 21.10
CA ASP A 58 -11.30 -6.29 20.34
C ASP A 58 -10.91 -7.69 19.86
N ALA A 59 -9.68 -7.88 19.39
CA ALA A 59 -9.17 -9.20 19.01
C ALA A 59 -9.01 -10.14 20.22
N ALA A 60 -8.72 -9.62 21.42
CA ALA A 60 -8.49 -10.41 22.62
C ALA A 60 -9.78 -10.78 23.38
N PHE A 61 -10.82 -9.95 23.31
CA PHE A 61 -11.99 -10.07 24.17
C PHE A 61 -13.33 -10.02 23.45
N THR A 62 -13.34 -9.74 22.13
CA THR A 62 -14.54 -9.47 21.33
C THR A 62 -15.44 -8.43 21.98
N LEU A 63 -15.26 -7.16 21.62
CA LEU A 63 -15.98 -6.07 22.29
C LEU A 63 -17.37 -5.87 21.68
N ASP A 64 -18.35 -5.56 22.53
CA ASP A 64 -19.71 -5.23 22.08
C ASP A 64 -19.72 -4.05 21.09
N THR A 65 -18.82 -3.07 21.32
CA THR A 65 -18.58 -1.95 20.40
C THR A 65 -17.24 -2.14 19.73
N ARG A 66 -17.27 -2.71 18.51
CA ARG A 66 -16.06 -2.98 17.75
C ARG A 66 -15.41 -1.68 17.24
N PRO A 67 -14.08 -1.53 17.31
CA PRO A 67 -13.36 -0.34 16.84
C PRO A 67 -13.29 -0.25 15.31
N PRO A 68 -13.17 0.94 14.70
CA PRO A 68 -12.81 1.06 13.29
C PRO A 68 -11.48 0.34 12.97
N ARG A 69 -11.40 -0.30 11.80
CA ARG A 69 -10.25 -1.04 11.28
C ARG A 69 -9.34 -0.14 10.45
N LEU A 70 -8.04 -0.32 10.58
CA LEU A 70 -7.08 0.41 9.75
C LEU A 70 -7.29 0.04 8.27
N PHE A 71 -7.32 1.00 7.36
CA PHE A 71 -7.35 0.67 5.92
C PHE A 71 -5.97 0.17 5.43
N PRO A 72 -5.88 -0.84 4.53
CA PRO A 72 -6.96 -1.57 3.84
C PRO A 72 -7.39 -2.87 4.55
N THR A 73 -7.21 -2.98 5.87
CA THR A 73 -7.16 -4.29 6.55
C THR A 73 -8.51 -5.00 6.70
N ALA A 74 -9.60 -4.50 6.11
CA ALA A 74 -10.93 -5.06 6.27
C ALA A 74 -11.72 -5.06 4.94
N GLU A 75 -12.73 -5.93 4.88
CA GLU A 75 -13.73 -6.12 3.82
C GLU A 75 -13.29 -6.76 2.53
N THR A 76 -12.09 -6.45 2.04
CA THR A 76 -11.71 -6.80 0.66
C THR A 76 -10.31 -7.38 0.52
N VAL A 77 -10.19 -8.25 -0.49
CA VAL A 77 -8.94 -8.73 -1.08
C VAL A 77 -9.04 -8.47 -2.58
N PHE A 78 -7.99 -7.91 -3.22
CA PHE A 78 -8.01 -7.56 -4.65
C PHE A 78 -9.13 -6.59 -5.08
N SER A 79 -9.61 -5.75 -4.16
CA SER A 79 -10.82 -4.91 -4.34
C SER A 79 -12.13 -5.70 -4.48
N GLN A 80 -12.15 -6.96 -4.09
CA GLN A 80 -13.34 -7.81 -4.02
C GLN A 80 -13.63 -8.16 -2.57
N HIS A 81 -14.90 -8.24 -2.21
CA HIS A 81 -15.25 -8.63 -0.84
C HIS A 81 -14.96 -10.09 -0.57
N PHE A 82 -14.55 -10.40 0.67
CA PHE A 82 -14.46 -11.78 1.12
C PHE A 82 -15.81 -12.48 1.06
N THR A 83 -15.79 -13.73 0.59
CA THR A 83 -16.97 -14.59 0.49
C THR A 83 -17.29 -15.21 1.84
N TYR A 84 -18.55 -15.60 2.06
CA TYR A 84 -18.94 -16.35 3.26
C TYR A 84 -18.06 -17.60 3.50
N HIS A 85 -17.59 -18.25 2.43
CA HIS A 85 -16.72 -19.41 2.57
C HIS A 85 -15.34 -19.04 3.13
N ASP A 86 -14.79 -17.88 2.74
CA ASP A 86 -13.53 -17.39 3.28
C ASP A 86 -13.64 -17.16 4.80
N TRP A 87 -14.74 -16.54 5.24
CA TRP A 87 -15.03 -16.32 6.65
C TRP A 87 -15.20 -17.64 7.42
N MET A 88 -15.88 -18.63 6.84
CA MET A 88 -16.05 -19.94 7.46
C MET A 88 -14.73 -20.71 7.59
N ASN A 89 -13.84 -20.60 6.60
CA ASN A 89 -12.59 -21.35 6.56
C ASN A 89 -11.48 -20.72 7.40
N HIS A 90 -11.44 -19.38 7.45
CA HIS A 90 -10.33 -18.64 8.06
C HIS A 90 -10.72 -17.89 9.33
N GLY A 91 -12.02 -17.78 9.65
CA GLY A 91 -12.53 -17.06 10.80
C GLY A 91 -12.83 -15.59 10.49
N ASP A 92 -12.74 -14.74 11.51
CA ASP A 92 -13.05 -13.31 11.39
C ASP A 92 -11.96 -12.58 10.58
N LEU A 93 -12.24 -12.36 9.30
CA LEU A 93 -11.32 -11.73 8.33
C LEU A 93 -11.09 -10.23 8.57
N GLU A 94 -11.69 -9.64 9.59
CA GLU A 94 -11.25 -8.33 10.09
C GLU A 94 -10.07 -8.41 11.08
N THR A 95 -9.77 -9.59 11.59
CA THR A 95 -8.60 -9.83 12.45
C THR A 95 -7.40 -10.19 11.60
N GLU A 96 -6.22 -9.76 12.04
CA GLU A 96 -4.99 -10.09 11.33
C GLU A 96 -4.71 -11.60 11.32
N LEU A 97 -5.11 -12.33 12.36
CA LEU A 97 -4.92 -13.78 12.43
C LEU A 97 -5.60 -14.51 11.27
N ALA A 98 -6.87 -14.20 11.01
CA ALA A 98 -7.63 -14.79 9.90
C ALA A 98 -7.08 -14.35 8.55
N ARG A 99 -6.67 -13.09 8.41
CA ARG A 99 -6.06 -12.57 7.16
C ARG A 99 -4.73 -13.26 6.85
N MET A 100 -3.88 -13.47 7.85
CA MET A 100 -2.65 -14.25 7.70
C MET A 100 -2.95 -15.68 7.28
N SER A 101 -3.95 -16.33 7.89
CA SER A 101 -4.40 -17.67 7.49
C SER A 101 -4.87 -17.70 6.04
N PHE A 102 -5.71 -16.75 5.64
CA PHE A 102 -6.20 -16.62 4.27
C PHE A 102 -5.05 -16.43 3.28
N MET A 103 -4.12 -15.51 3.56
CA MET A 103 -2.99 -15.20 2.70
C MET A 103 -2.10 -16.44 2.49
N LEU A 104 -1.69 -17.09 3.58
CA LEU A 104 -0.79 -18.25 3.52
C LEU A 104 -1.43 -19.46 2.82
N ALA A 105 -2.75 -19.60 2.89
CA ALA A 105 -3.47 -20.71 2.25
C ALA A 105 -3.81 -20.45 0.78
N ASN A 106 -4.20 -19.22 0.44
CA ASN A 106 -4.80 -18.93 -0.87
C ASN A 106 -3.88 -18.20 -1.84
N LEU A 107 -2.79 -17.58 -1.35
CA LEU A 107 -1.90 -16.71 -2.15
C LEU A 107 -0.45 -17.24 -2.21
N PRO A 108 -0.23 -18.45 -2.76
CA PRO A 108 1.08 -19.11 -2.73
C PRO A 108 2.18 -18.31 -3.43
N GLU A 109 1.87 -17.49 -4.43
CA GLU A 109 2.87 -16.64 -5.11
C GLU A 109 3.43 -15.54 -4.21
N ARG A 110 2.71 -15.17 -3.13
CA ARG A 110 3.20 -14.25 -2.10
C ARG A 110 3.93 -14.99 -0.97
N GLY A 111 4.00 -16.32 -1.03
CA GLY A 111 4.68 -17.16 -0.08
C GLY A 111 6.19 -17.01 -0.11
N LEU A 112 6.87 -17.79 0.73
CA LEU A 112 8.33 -17.75 0.84
C LEU A 112 9.00 -18.20 -0.47
N PRO A 113 10.12 -17.57 -0.88
CA PRO A 113 10.93 -18.05 -1.98
C PRO A 113 11.40 -19.48 -1.72
N THR A 114 11.43 -20.35 -2.74
CA THR A 114 11.98 -21.71 -2.64
C THR A 114 13.43 -21.70 -2.12
N ALA A 115 14.19 -20.64 -2.39
CA ALA A 115 15.54 -20.44 -1.87
C ALA A 115 15.62 -20.40 -0.33
N PHE A 116 14.53 -20.10 0.38
CA PHE A 116 14.49 -20.02 1.83
C PHE A 116 14.19 -21.39 2.48
N THR A 117 13.66 -22.35 1.72
CA THR A 117 13.22 -23.67 2.20
C THR A 117 14.23 -24.36 3.12
N PRO A 118 15.53 -24.49 2.75
CA PRO A 118 16.51 -25.18 3.62
C PRO A 118 16.71 -24.47 4.97
N ILE A 119 16.70 -23.14 4.96
CA ILE A 119 16.96 -22.31 6.14
C ILE A 119 15.75 -22.36 7.08
N ILE A 120 14.54 -22.21 6.53
CA ILE A 120 13.30 -22.25 7.31
C ILE A 120 13.08 -23.65 7.90
N TYR A 121 13.41 -24.70 7.15
CA TYR A 121 13.40 -26.07 7.69
C TYR A 121 14.33 -26.20 8.92
N GLN A 122 15.55 -25.67 8.87
CA GLN A 122 16.46 -25.69 10.02
C GLN A 122 15.93 -24.91 11.23
N VAL A 123 15.33 -23.74 11.01
CA VAL A 123 14.67 -22.95 12.07
C VAL A 123 13.55 -23.76 12.72
N LEU A 124 12.71 -24.41 11.91
CA LEU A 124 11.61 -25.25 12.37
C LEU A 124 12.06 -26.55 13.04
N GLN A 125 13.31 -26.98 12.89
CA GLN A 125 13.88 -28.11 13.62
C GLN A 125 14.67 -27.68 14.87
N ALA A 126 14.92 -26.37 15.05
CA ALA A 126 15.67 -25.88 16.20
C ALA A 126 14.90 -26.13 17.52
N PRO A 127 15.54 -26.68 18.57
CA PRO A 127 14.90 -26.84 19.88
C PRO A 127 14.52 -25.50 20.51
N ALA A 128 15.39 -24.49 20.38
CA ALA A 128 15.12 -23.11 20.76
C ALA A 128 14.81 -22.30 19.49
N PHE A 129 13.52 -22.19 19.16
CA PHE A 129 13.04 -21.61 17.91
C PHE A 129 13.51 -20.17 17.70
N MET A 130 13.28 -19.26 18.66
CA MET A 130 13.69 -17.85 18.54
C MET A 130 15.20 -17.67 18.42
N VAL A 131 16.00 -18.55 19.06
CA VAL A 131 17.46 -18.54 18.92
C VAL A 131 17.87 -19.06 17.53
N GLY A 132 17.21 -20.11 17.04
CA GLY A 132 17.39 -20.64 15.69
C GLY A 132 17.08 -19.59 14.63
N TRP A 133 15.97 -18.86 14.80
CA TRP A 133 15.57 -17.75 13.94
C TRP A 133 16.66 -16.68 13.86
N LYS A 134 17.15 -16.18 15.00
CA LYS A 134 18.19 -15.15 15.03
C LYS A 134 19.47 -15.54 14.30
N ARG A 135 19.86 -16.82 14.37
CA ARG A 135 21.02 -17.37 13.63
C ARG A 135 20.76 -17.47 12.13
N ALA A 136 19.51 -17.66 11.73
CA ALA A 136 19.10 -17.79 10.34
C ALA A 136 18.93 -16.44 9.62
N VAL A 137 18.57 -15.37 10.33
CA VAL A 137 18.31 -14.04 9.74
C VAL A 137 19.41 -13.57 8.78
N PRO A 138 20.72 -13.64 9.11
CA PRO A 138 21.76 -13.20 8.17
C PRO A 138 21.74 -13.96 6.84
N GLN A 139 21.52 -15.28 6.87
CA GLN A 139 21.44 -16.11 5.67
C GLN A 139 20.16 -15.81 4.87
N LEU A 140 19.03 -15.57 5.55
CA LEU A 140 17.79 -15.18 4.90
C LEU A 140 17.92 -13.83 4.20
N LYS A 141 18.58 -12.84 4.82
CA LYS A 141 18.88 -11.54 4.20
C LYS A 141 19.75 -11.68 2.95
N GLU A 142 20.83 -12.47 3.03
CA GLU A 142 21.68 -12.74 1.86
C GLU A 142 20.87 -13.37 0.72
N LYS A 143 20.02 -14.36 1.01
CA LYS A 143 19.13 -14.96 0.02
C LYS A 143 18.09 -13.98 -0.53
N ALA A 144 17.54 -13.11 0.30
CA ALA A 144 16.60 -12.09 -0.13
C ALA A 144 17.25 -11.12 -1.15
N GLN A 145 18.50 -10.73 -0.89
CA GLN A 145 19.29 -9.86 -1.78
C GLN A 145 19.68 -10.57 -3.08
N GLU A 146 20.06 -11.85 -3.03
CA GLU A 146 20.32 -12.65 -4.23
C GLU A 146 19.06 -12.71 -5.12
N GLN A 147 17.89 -12.98 -4.53
CA GLN A 147 16.61 -13.02 -5.24
C GLN A 147 16.24 -11.66 -5.83
N THR A 148 16.36 -10.58 -5.04
CA THR A 148 16.08 -9.21 -5.51
C THR A 148 16.99 -8.83 -6.69
N ARG A 149 18.30 -9.10 -6.59
CA ARG A 149 19.25 -8.86 -7.69
C ARG A 149 18.92 -9.71 -8.92
N TRP A 150 18.50 -10.95 -8.73
CA TRP A 150 18.08 -11.81 -9.83
C TRP A 150 16.83 -11.25 -10.54
N ILE A 151 15.80 -10.85 -9.80
CA ILE A 151 14.58 -10.23 -10.32
C ILE A 151 14.93 -8.99 -11.16
N VAL A 152 15.71 -8.07 -10.58
CA VAL A 152 16.15 -6.85 -11.27
C VAL A 152 16.88 -7.18 -12.57
N ARG A 153 17.82 -8.12 -12.55
CA ARG A 153 18.54 -8.56 -13.77
C ARG A 153 17.60 -9.14 -14.82
N GLN A 154 16.60 -9.92 -14.43
CA GLN A 154 15.63 -10.44 -15.41
C GLN A 154 14.77 -9.32 -15.99
N MET A 155 14.35 -8.35 -15.18
CA MET A 155 13.61 -7.18 -15.66
C MET A 155 14.46 -6.32 -16.60
N GLN A 156 15.75 -6.12 -16.31
CA GLN A 156 16.68 -5.39 -17.18
C GLN A 156 16.82 -6.05 -18.56
N LYS A 157 16.85 -7.39 -18.64
CA LYS A 157 16.93 -8.13 -19.91
C LYS A 157 15.71 -7.97 -20.81
N GLN A 158 14.58 -7.52 -20.28
CA GLN A 158 13.38 -7.24 -21.07
C GLN A 158 13.47 -5.92 -21.84
N ARG A 159 14.44 -5.06 -21.52
CA ARG A 159 14.54 -3.74 -22.13
C ARG A 159 14.99 -3.82 -23.59
N PRO A 160 14.33 -3.09 -24.50
CA PRO A 160 14.82 -2.96 -25.86
C PRO A 160 16.17 -2.23 -25.87
N ALA A 161 17.02 -2.55 -26.85
CA ALA A 161 18.24 -1.78 -27.09
C ALA A 161 17.88 -0.33 -27.41
N GLN A 162 18.37 0.62 -26.61
CA GLN A 162 18.13 2.04 -26.83
C GLN A 162 19.13 2.57 -27.86
N ASN A 163 18.62 3.13 -28.97
CA ASN A 163 19.47 3.76 -29.97
C ASN A 163 19.51 5.30 -29.83
N GLU A 164 18.44 5.95 -29.36
CA GLU A 164 18.39 7.41 -29.11
C GLU A 164 17.32 7.77 -28.05
N GLY A 165 17.67 8.62 -27.07
CA GLY A 165 16.74 9.21 -26.08
C GLY A 165 16.10 8.24 -25.05
N ILE A 166 15.75 8.74 -23.86
CA ILE A 166 14.96 7.95 -22.88
C ILE A 166 13.47 8.17 -23.17
N HIS A 167 12.87 7.26 -23.91
CA HIS A 167 11.42 7.23 -24.13
C HIS A 167 10.69 6.47 -23.02
N LYS A 168 9.43 6.85 -22.76
CA LYS A 168 8.51 6.19 -21.80
C LYS A 168 8.49 4.67 -21.96
N SER A 169 8.41 4.18 -23.19
CA SER A 169 8.39 2.76 -23.54
C SER A 169 9.65 2.00 -23.12
N ALA A 170 10.79 2.69 -23.02
CA ALA A 170 12.05 2.07 -22.64
C ALA A 170 12.19 1.83 -21.12
N LEU A 171 11.34 2.48 -20.32
CA LEU A 171 11.26 2.32 -18.87
C LEU A 171 10.20 1.28 -18.47
N ILE A 172 9.23 1.01 -19.34
CA ILE A 172 8.15 0.03 -19.10
C ILE A 172 8.74 -1.39 -19.09
N THR A 173 8.51 -2.11 -18.00
CA THR A 173 8.98 -3.51 -17.84
C THR A 173 7.91 -4.37 -17.17
N ASN A 174 7.84 -5.65 -17.54
CA ASN A 174 6.93 -6.59 -16.88
C ASN A 174 7.55 -7.09 -15.56
N PRO A 175 6.72 -7.25 -14.51
CA PRO A 175 7.20 -7.74 -13.23
C PRO A 175 7.66 -9.19 -13.33
N VAL A 176 8.75 -9.51 -12.64
CA VAL A 176 9.30 -10.87 -12.49
C VAL A 176 9.10 -11.31 -11.05
N ASP A 177 8.46 -12.46 -10.86
CA ASP A 177 8.24 -13.07 -9.55
C ASP A 177 9.45 -13.97 -9.20
N TYR A 178 9.76 -14.13 -7.91
CA TYR A 178 10.65 -15.21 -7.46
C TYR A 178 9.91 -16.55 -7.46
N GLU A 179 10.66 -17.65 -7.44
CA GLU A 179 10.08 -19.00 -7.43
C GLU A 179 9.50 -19.37 -6.06
N THR A 180 8.29 -19.94 -6.07
CA THR A 180 7.57 -20.47 -4.90
C THR A 180 7.10 -21.90 -5.18
N ASP A 181 6.98 -22.72 -4.14
CA ASP A 181 6.43 -24.08 -4.24
C ASP A 181 5.57 -24.46 -3.03
N ASP A 182 4.92 -25.63 -3.11
CA ASP A 182 4.06 -26.16 -2.06
C ASP A 182 4.83 -26.47 -0.76
N ILE A 183 6.13 -26.80 -0.87
CA ILE A 183 6.98 -27.07 0.30
C ILE A 183 7.21 -25.77 1.08
N ALA A 184 7.62 -24.71 0.39
CA ALA A 184 7.82 -23.39 0.97
C ALA A 184 6.53 -22.85 1.59
N SER A 185 5.38 -23.07 0.94
CA SER A 185 4.05 -22.70 1.44
C SER A 185 3.69 -23.47 2.73
N GLY A 186 3.95 -24.78 2.76
CA GLY A 186 3.78 -25.60 3.96
C GLY A 186 4.70 -25.18 5.11
N LEU A 187 5.94 -24.81 4.82
CA LEU A 187 6.90 -24.31 5.80
C LEU A 187 6.50 -22.93 6.33
N ALA A 188 5.97 -22.04 5.49
CA ALA A 188 5.47 -20.72 5.91
C ALA A 188 4.33 -20.85 6.93
N SER A 189 3.40 -21.77 6.67
CA SER A 189 2.29 -22.07 7.60
C SER A 189 2.79 -22.64 8.94
N GLN A 190 3.77 -23.54 8.91
CA GLN A 190 4.40 -24.07 10.13
C GLN A 190 5.18 -23.00 10.89
N LEU A 191 5.90 -22.13 10.19
CA LEU A 191 6.65 -21.03 10.78
C LEU A 191 5.71 -20.07 11.52
N TRP A 192 4.59 -19.71 10.87
CA TRP A 192 3.57 -18.87 11.48
C TRP A 192 2.97 -19.50 12.73
N ALA A 193 2.49 -20.75 12.63
CA ALA A 193 1.87 -21.46 13.73
C ALA A 193 2.82 -21.62 14.93
N ARG A 194 4.09 -21.93 14.67
CA ARG A 194 5.10 -22.09 15.73
C ARG A 194 5.45 -20.75 16.39
N ALA A 195 5.65 -19.69 15.60
CA ALA A 195 5.94 -18.36 16.13
C ALA A 195 4.79 -17.83 17.01
N LEU A 196 3.53 -18.00 16.57
CA LEU A 196 2.36 -17.66 17.35
C LEU A 196 2.28 -18.44 18.65
N SER A 197 2.41 -19.77 18.59
CA SER A 197 2.33 -20.63 19.78
C SER A 197 3.37 -20.27 20.84
N GLU A 198 4.61 -19.99 20.41
CA GLU A 198 5.69 -19.59 21.30
C GLU A 198 5.44 -18.22 21.93
N MET A 199 5.05 -17.23 21.12
CA MET A 199 4.75 -15.88 21.62
C MET A 199 3.54 -15.89 22.56
N THR A 200 2.47 -16.62 22.22
CA THR A 200 1.31 -16.82 23.10
C THR A 200 1.73 -17.42 24.44
N THR A 201 2.57 -18.45 24.42
CA THR A 201 3.07 -19.07 25.66
C THR A 201 3.87 -18.08 26.52
N ARG A 202 4.71 -17.25 25.89
CA ARG A 202 5.52 -16.23 26.57
C ARG A 202 4.66 -15.13 27.19
N VAL A 203 3.71 -14.60 26.43
CA VAL A 203 2.82 -13.52 26.88
C VAL A 203 1.93 -14.00 28.03
N CYS A 204 1.33 -15.20 27.92
CA CYS A 204 0.50 -15.76 28.98
C CYS A 204 1.25 -16.00 30.30
N LYS A 205 2.57 -16.18 30.24
CA LYS A 205 3.44 -16.34 31.41
C LYS A 205 4.07 -15.04 31.91
N ASP A 206 3.83 -13.92 31.23
CA ASP A 206 4.52 -12.64 31.47
C ASP A 206 6.06 -12.75 31.32
N GLU A 207 6.50 -13.61 30.40
CA GLU A 207 7.92 -13.90 30.12
C GLU A 207 8.39 -13.35 28.77
N ALA A 208 7.55 -12.60 28.05
CA ALA A 208 7.87 -12.11 26.72
C ALA A 208 9.00 -11.07 26.79
N ARG A 209 10.15 -11.40 26.21
CA ARG A 209 11.31 -10.50 26.16
C ARG A 209 11.28 -9.62 24.91
N GLN A 210 11.89 -8.44 25.00
CA GLN A 210 12.00 -7.50 23.86
C GLN A 210 12.66 -8.16 22.63
N ASP A 211 13.69 -8.98 22.86
CA ASP A 211 14.41 -9.66 21.79
C ASP A 211 13.62 -10.83 21.17
N GLU A 212 12.61 -11.36 21.87
CA GLU A 212 11.66 -12.34 21.32
C GLU A 212 10.52 -11.62 20.57
N ALA A 213 10.08 -10.45 21.06
CA ALA A 213 9.12 -9.58 20.37
C ALA A 213 9.65 -9.13 19.00
N GLU A 214 10.90 -8.67 18.94
CA GLU A 214 11.55 -8.32 17.68
C GLU A 214 11.58 -9.51 16.71
N ALA A 215 12.01 -10.68 17.17
CA ALA A 215 12.05 -11.89 16.35
C ALA A 215 10.66 -12.29 15.83
N PHE A 216 9.61 -12.16 16.64
CA PHE A 216 8.24 -12.42 16.22
C PHE A 216 7.79 -11.43 15.14
N LEU A 217 8.07 -10.12 15.32
CA LEU A 217 7.75 -9.10 14.32
C LEU A 217 8.53 -9.31 13.01
N GLN A 218 9.77 -9.77 13.06
CA GLN A 218 10.55 -10.14 11.88
C GLN A 218 9.92 -11.33 11.14
N ILE A 219 9.49 -12.38 11.85
CA ILE A 219 8.81 -13.53 11.24
C ILE A 219 7.49 -13.08 10.60
N PHE A 220 6.69 -12.27 11.31
CA PHE A 220 5.44 -11.74 10.80
C PHE A 220 5.65 -10.89 9.54
N SER A 221 6.62 -9.98 9.55
CA SER A 221 6.97 -9.15 8.39
C SER A 221 7.48 -9.99 7.22
N LEU A 222 8.37 -10.97 7.46
CA LEU A 222 8.85 -11.91 6.44
C LEU A 222 7.67 -12.61 5.75
N LEU A 223 6.70 -13.12 6.51
CA LEU A 223 5.60 -13.88 5.93
C LEU A 223 4.70 -13.04 5.01
N LYS A 224 4.68 -11.71 5.19
CA LYS A 224 3.87 -10.78 4.37
C LYS A 224 4.65 -10.17 3.22
N ASP A 225 5.94 -9.94 3.43
CA ASP A 225 6.90 -9.45 2.44
C ASP A 225 8.21 -10.25 2.57
N PRO A 226 8.34 -11.37 1.85
CA PRO A 226 9.48 -12.26 2.04
C PRO A 226 10.85 -11.69 1.68
N LEU A 227 10.90 -10.65 0.84
CA LEU A 227 12.17 -10.05 0.42
C LEU A 227 12.47 -8.75 1.17
N GLY A 228 11.48 -7.88 1.41
CA GLY A 228 11.66 -6.61 2.12
C GLY A 228 11.37 -6.67 3.63
N GLY A 229 10.59 -7.64 4.09
CA GLY A 229 10.12 -7.76 5.48
C GLY A 229 11.16 -8.30 6.47
N LEU A 230 12.34 -8.73 5.98
CA LEU A 230 13.46 -9.15 6.81
C LEU A 230 14.31 -7.98 7.33
N GLU A 231 14.05 -6.77 6.86
CA GLU A 231 14.79 -5.59 7.31
C GLU A 231 14.59 -5.30 8.80
N ASN A 232 15.49 -4.48 9.36
CA ASN A 232 15.50 -4.20 10.79
C ASN A 232 14.15 -3.62 11.23
N ILE A 233 13.48 -4.31 12.13
CA ILE A 233 12.21 -3.87 12.69
C ILE A 233 12.48 -2.61 13.52
N PRO A 234 11.77 -1.49 13.27
CA PRO A 234 11.98 -0.28 14.05
C PRO A 234 11.78 -0.54 15.54
N ASP A 235 12.68 0.00 16.38
CA ASP A 235 12.58 -0.16 17.85
C ASP A 235 11.21 0.26 18.37
N LYS A 236 10.67 1.34 17.81
CA LYS A 236 9.33 1.86 18.10
C LYS A 236 8.21 0.83 17.86
N SER A 237 8.34 -0.01 16.84
CA SER A 237 7.41 -1.13 16.59
C SER A 237 7.49 -2.15 17.73
N VAL A 238 8.71 -2.51 18.14
CA VAL A 238 8.93 -3.48 19.24
C VAL A 238 8.36 -2.95 20.56
N GLU A 239 8.60 -1.67 20.86
CA GLU A 239 8.04 -0.99 22.04
C GLU A 239 6.51 -0.97 22.03
N CYS A 240 5.91 -0.58 20.90
CA CYS A 240 4.45 -0.56 20.75
C CYS A 240 3.85 -1.96 20.90
N PHE A 241 4.46 -2.96 20.29
CA PHE A 241 4.03 -4.36 20.38
C PHE A 241 4.03 -4.84 21.84
N ALA A 242 5.16 -4.69 22.54
CA ALA A 242 5.28 -5.10 23.94
C ALA A 242 4.26 -4.34 24.81
N ARG A 243 4.13 -3.03 24.63
CA ARG A 243 3.18 -2.20 25.38
C ARG A 243 1.74 -2.66 25.20
N MET A 244 1.31 -2.94 23.96
CA MET A 244 -0.06 -3.39 23.69
C MET A 244 -0.34 -4.73 24.37
N LEU A 245 0.59 -5.70 24.27
CA LEU A 245 0.41 -7.02 24.88
C LEU A 245 0.41 -6.97 26.40
N SER A 246 1.32 -6.20 27.02
CA SER A 246 1.31 -5.99 28.47
C SER A 246 0.02 -5.35 28.97
N SER A 247 -0.56 -4.44 28.17
CA SER A 247 -1.85 -3.80 28.50
C SER A 247 -3.00 -4.81 28.46
N VAL A 248 -3.05 -5.67 27.44
CA VAL A 248 -4.04 -6.76 27.35
C VAL A 248 -3.88 -7.73 28.52
N ALA A 249 -2.65 -8.13 28.85
CA ALA A 249 -2.36 -9.04 29.96
C ALA A 249 -2.76 -8.45 31.32
N ALA A 250 -2.53 -7.15 31.53
CA ALA A 250 -2.94 -6.47 32.75
C ALA A 250 -4.47 -6.51 32.93
N VAL A 251 -5.24 -6.23 31.87
CA VAL A 251 -6.71 -6.28 31.91
C VAL A 251 -7.21 -7.71 32.13
N ALA A 252 -6.66 -8.71 31.42
CA ALA A 252 -7.04 -10.11 31.60
C ALA A 252 -6.87 -10.60 33.05
N ARG A 253 -5.82 -10.13 33.73
CA ARG A 253 -5.57 -10.43 35.15
C ARG A 253 -6.54 -9.74 36.10
N GLN A 254 -6.92 -8.49 35.81
CA GLN A 254 -7.79 -7.68 36.67
C GLN A 254 -9.27 -8.05 36.53
N ALA A 255 -9.68 -8.60 35.37
CA ALA A 255 -11.05 -8.99 35.10
C ALA A 255 -11.14 -10.48 34.70
N PRO A 256 -11.06 -11.43 35.66
CA PRO A 256 -11.09 -12.87 35.36
C PRO A 256 -12.39 -13.37 34.72
N ARG A 257 -13.44 -12.56 34.59
CA ARG A 257 -14.64 -12.95 33.83
C ARG A 257 -14.50 -12.67 32.33
N ALA A 258 -13.56 -11.81 31.94
CA ALA A 258 -13.09 -11.62 30.57
C ALA A 258 -11.88 -12.53 30.34
N HIS A 259 -12.11 -13.85 30.29
CA HIS A 259 -11.04 -14.80 30.00
C HIS A 259 -10.76 -14.85 28.50
N ALA A 260 -9.62 -14.32 28.08
CA ALA A 260 -9.05 -14.61 26.77
C ALA A 260 -8.60 -16.08 26.73
N THR A 261 -9.15 -16.84 25.78
CA THR A 261 -8.68 -18.19 25.45
C THR A 261 -7.32 -18.13 24.74
N ASN A 262 -6.66 -19.28 24.57
CA ASN A 262 -5.42 -19.33 23.76
C ASN A 262 -5.63 -18.85 22.31
N ALA A 263 -6.84 -19.05 21.76
CA ALA A 263 -7.19 -18.56 20.43
C ALA A 263 -7.27 -17.02 20.43
N ASP A 264 -7.89 -16.44 21.46
CA ASP A 264 -8.00 -14.99 21.61
C ASP A 264 -6.64 -14.32 21.80
N TRP A 265 -5.72 -14.96 22.54
CA TRP A 265 -4.34 -14.49 22.65
C TRP A 265 -3.60 -14.50 21.32
N SER A 266 -3.78 -15.55 20.52
CA SER A 266 -3.18 -15.62 19.18
C SER A 266 -3.73 -14.53 18.26
N ALA A 267 -5.03 -14.22 18.35
CA ALA A 267 -5.66 -13.12 17.63
C ALA A 267 -5.12 -11.76 18.07
N ALA A 268 -5.01 -11.54 19.39
CA ALA A 268 -4.45 -10.33 19.98
C ALA A 268 -2.99 -10.11 19.56
N ILE A 269 -2.17 -11.16 19.57
CA ILE A 269 -0.76 -11.11 19.15
C ILE A 269 -0.61 -10.79 17.67
N ALA A 270 -1.38 -11.45 16.81
CA ALA A 270 -1.37 -11.17 15.37
C ALA A 270 -1.81 -9.72 15.10
N GLN A 271 -2.89 -9.27 15.74
CA GLN A 271 -3.38 -7.89 15.60
C GLN A 271 -2.33 -6.89 16.11
N ALA A 272 -1.74 -7.14 17.28
CA ALA A 272 -0.71 -6.27 17.86
C ALA A 272 0.51 -6.16 16.94
N ALA A 273 0.92 -7.23 16.26
CA ALA A 273 2.03 -7.17 15.31
C ALA A 273 1.72 -6.28 14.11
N GLN A 274 0.52 -6.41 13.54
CA GLN A 274 0.07 -5.54 12.45
C GLN A 274 0.03 -4.07 12.86
N GLU A 275 -0.55 -3.77 14.02
CA GLU A 275 -0.63 -2.41 14.55
C GLU A 275 0.75 -1.84 14.89
N ALA A 276 1.62 -2.63 15.52
CA ALA A 276 2.95 -2.22 15.91
C ALA A 276 3.82 -1.83 14.70
N LEU A 277 3.78 -2.65 13.64
CA LEU A 277 4.51 -2.37 12.40
C LEU A 277 3.94 -1.15 11.68
N PHE A 278 2.63 -0.89 11.79
CA PHE A 278 2.05 0.37 11.31
C PHE A 278 2.54 1.56 12.11
N LEU A 279 2.48 1.49 13.44
CA LEU A 279 2.92 2.52 14.38
C LEU A 279 4.43 2.84 14.28
N GLY A 280 5.23 1.89 13.81
CA GLY A 280 6.65 2.10 13.49
C GLY A 280 6.92 2.91 12.22
N CYS A 281 5.89 3.24 11.43
CA CYS A 281 6.04 4.07 10.23
C CYS A 281 6.40 5.52 10.61
N PRO A 282 7.53 6.08 10.11
CA PRO A 282 7.95 7.44 10.44
C PRO A 282 6.93 8.52 10.03
N LEU A 283 6.10 8.26 9.00
CA LEU A 283 5.08 9.22 8.55
C LEU A 283 3.99 9.47 9.60
N LEU A 284 3.80 8.56 10.56
CA LEU A 284 2.81 8.73 11.62
C LEU A 284 3.26 9.72 12.72
N GLU A 285 4.52 10.13 12.72
CA GLU A 285 5.00 11.22 13.59
C GLU A 285 4.49 12.58 13.12
N GLY A 286 4.25 12.72 11.81
CA GLY A 286 3.67 13.90 11.17
C GLY A 286 2.18 13.76 10.85
N ILE A 287 1.45 12.94 11.60
CA ILE A 287 0.02 12.73 11.38
C ILE A 287 -0.75 14.06 11.55
N SER A 288 -1.56 14.42 10.57
CA SER A 288 -2.31 15.68 10.57
C SER A 288 -3.79 15.46 10.88
N HIS A 289 -4.34 14.31 10.47
CA HIS A 289 -5.76 14.02 10.58
C HIS A 289 -6.00 12.51 10.63
N VAL A 290 -6.98 12.05 11.41
CA VAL A 290 -7.49 10.66 11.30
C VAL A 290 -8.96 10.75 10.95
N HIS A 291 -9.28 10.28 9.75
CA HIS A 291 -10.66 10.24 9.26
C HIS A 291 -11.28 8.87 9.54
N PHE A 292 -12.50 8.85 10.06
CA PHE A 292 -13.27 7.62 10.23
C PHE A 292 -14.43 7.58 9.23
N THR A 293 -14.55 6.48 8.50
CA THR A 293 -15.58 6.30 7.46
C THR A 293 -16.04 4.86 7.38
N GLY A 294 -17.35 4.61 7.48
CA GLY A 294 -17.91 3.26 7.53
C GLY A 294 -17.38 2.45 8.73
N HIS A 295 -16.49 1.49 8.48
CA HIS A 295 -15.75 0.75 9.52
C HIS A 295 -14.24 1.06 9.46
N GLN A 296 -13.80 1.98 8.61
CA GLN A 296 -12.39 2.27 8.31
C GLN A 296 -11.86 3.44 9.14
N GLN A 297 -10.60 3.32 9.56
CA GLN A 297 -9.73 4.37 10.04
C GLN A 297 -8.73 4.72 8.94
N LEU A 298 -8.67 6.00 8.58
CA LEU A 298 -7.86 6.56 7.50
C LEU A 298 -6.90 7.62 8.06
N PRO A 299 -5.64 7.26 8.41
CA PRO A 299 -4.65 8.20 8.93
C PRO A 299 -4.03 9.03 7.80
N TYR A 300 -4.13 10.35 7.88
CA TYR A 300 -3.58 11.30 6.92
C TYR A 300 -2.39 12.06 7.48
N ALA A 301 -1.34 12.18 6.67
CA ALA A 301 -0.18 13.01 6.89
C ALA A 301 0.05 13.92 5.67
N TYR A 302 0.97 14.88 5.80
CA TYR A 302 1.48 15.65 4.66
C TYR A 302 2.86 15.14 4.30
N VAL A 303 3.07 14.77 3.04
CA VAL A 303 4.37 14.30 2.55
C VAL A 303 4.97 15.31 1.59
N PRO A 304 6.30 15.54 1.61
CA PRO A 304 6.96 16.35 0.60
C PRO A 304 6.69 15.81 -0.80
N LEU A 305 6.43 16.71 -1.75
CA LEU A 305 6.31 16.37 -3.17
C LEU A 305 7.69 16.21 -3.83
N ASP A 306 8.66 17.00 -3.39
CA ASP A 306 10.03 16.93 -3.90
C ASP A 306 10.62 15.55 -3.59
N LYS A 307 11.30 14.95 -4.58
CA LYS A 307 11.89 13.59 -4.52
C LYS A 307 10.91 12.45 -4.28
N LEU A 308 9.60 12.68 -4.27
CA LEU A 308 8.63 11.63 -3.96
C LEU A 308 8.58 10.59 -5.10
N PRO A 309 9.04 9.35 -4.88
CA PRO A 309 9.11 8.35 -5.93
C PRO A 309 7.73 7.77 -6.28
N ARG A 310 7.66 7.18 -7.47
CA ARG A 310 6.41 6.66 -8.08
C ARG A 310 6.67 5.42 -8.93
N SER A 311 5.81 4.40 -8.84
CA SER A 311 6.01 3.14 -9.56
C SER A 311 5.44 3.11 -10.98
N GLU A 312 4.54 4.03 -11.32
CA GLU A 312 3.84 4.05 -12.61
C GLU A 312 3.80 5.44 -13.24
N PHE A 313 3.60 5.47 -14.55
CA PHE A 313 3.30 6.68 -15.29
C PHE A 313 1.84 7.10 -15.16
N SER A 314 1.62 8.40 -15.27
CA SER A 314 0.33 9.06 -15.23
C SER A 314 -0.30 9.07 -16.61
N ILE A 315 -1.63 9.05 -16.65
CA ILE A 315 -2.42 9.29 -17.86
C ILE A 315 -2.57 10.81 -18.01
N SER A 316 -1.86 11.40 -18.97
CA SER A 316 -1.74 12.86 -19.12
C SER A 316 -3.08 13.57 -19.32
N THR A 317 -4.03 12.96 -20.01
CA THR A 317 -5.39 13.49 -20.17
C THR A 317 -6.16 13.53 -18.85
N HIS A 318 -6.03 12.51 -17.99
CA HIS A 318 -6.65 12.51 -16.66
C HIS A 318 -6.00 13.54 -15.75
N VAL A 319 -4.69 13.74 -15.85
CA VAL A 319 -4.00 14.82 -15.13
C VAL A 319 -4.55 16.18 -15.54
N ALA A 320 -4.78 16.42 -16.85
CA ALA A 320 -5.38 17.65 -17.34
C ALA A 320 -6.82 17.86 -16.79
N THR A 321 -7.62 16.81 -16.70
CA THR A 321 -8.95 16.86 -16.05
C THR A 321 -8.84 17.22 -14.56
N ILE A 322 -7.90 16.65 -13.82
CA ILE A 322 -7.68 17.02 -12.41
C ILE A 322 -7.23 18.49 -12.29
N VAL A 323 -6.38 18.97 -13.20
CA VAL A 323 -5.99 20.38 -13.26
C VAL A 323 -7.22 21.28 -13.47
N GLU A 324 -8.11 20.91 -14.38
CA GLU A 324 -9.39 21.61 -14.58
C GLU A 324 -10.21 21.63 -13.28
N GLU A 325 -10.42 20.46 -12.65
CA GLU A 325 -11.17 20.34 -11.39
C GLU A 325 -10.57 21.19 -10.27
N MET A 326 -9.25 21.21 -10.13
CA MET A 326 -8.53 21.99 -9.12
C MET A 326 -8.72 23.51 -9.32
N LEU A 327 -8.78 23.98 -10.56
CA LEU A 327 -8.92 25.41 -10.88
C LEU A 327 -10.38 25.90 -10.90
N LEU A 328 -11.34 25.00 -11.14
CA LEU A 328 -12.77 25.33 -11.14
C LEU A 328 -13.38 25.25 -9.73
N ASN A 329 -12.96 24.31 -8.89
CA ASN A 329 -13.53 24.07 -7.56
C ASN A 329 -12.83 24.87 -6.45
N GLU A 330 -12.47 26.13 -6.72
CA GLU A 330 -11.88 27.01 -5.71
C GLU A 330 -12.80 27.13 -4.49
N SER A 331 -12.29 26.74 -3.32
CA SER A 331 -12.98 26.90 -2.05
C SER A 331 -12.39 28.07 -1.26
N GLU A 332 -13.21 28.73 -0.44
CA GLU A 332 -12.75 29.72 0.53
C GLU A 332 -11.75 29.04 1.50
N GLY A 333 -10.45 29.20 1.22
CA GLY A 333 -9.38 28.59 2.02
C GLY A 333 -8.42 27.65 1.28
N GLY A 334 -8.48 27.56 -0.05
CA GLY A 334 -7.47 26.89 -0.89
C GLY A 334 -8.00 25.68 -1.66
N CYS A 335 -7.11 25.04 -2.42
CA CYS A 335 -7.44 23.84 -3.19
C CYS A 335 -7.45 22.60 -2.27
N CYS A 336 -8.56 21.86 -2.28
CA CYS A 336 -8.69 20.58 -1.59
C CYS A 336 -8.61 19.44 -2.59
N ILE A 337 -7.84 18.41 -2.28
CA ILE A 337 -7.70 17.24 -3.14
C ILE A 337 -7.95 15.96 -2.34
N ALA A 338 -8.36 14.90 -3.03
CA ALA A 338 -8.32 13.57 -2.43
C ALA A 338 -6.85 13.23 -2.07
N PRO A 339 -6.58 12.68 -0.88
CA PRO A 339 -5.22 12.30 -0.51
C PRO A 339 -4.66 11.23 -1.46
N ILE A 340 -3.35 11.27 -1.72
CA ILE A 340 -2.63 10.16 -2.35
C ILE A 340 -2.45 9.02 -1.34
N ALA A 341 -2.25 7.77 -1.76
CA ALA A 341 -1.87 6.70 -0.84
C ALA A 341 -0.34 6.55 -0.84
N VAL A 342 0.26 6.56 0.34
CA VAL A 342 1.72 6.46 0.52
C VAL A 342 2.04 5.33 1.49
N SER A 343 3.01 4.51 1.10
CA SER A 343 3.63 3.50 1.95
C SER A 343 5.12 3.78 2.07
N THR A 344 5.77 3.21 3.08
CA THR A 344 7.21 3.32 3.28
C THR A 344 7.91 1.98 3.05
N TYR A 345 9.08 2.00 2.41
CA TYR A 345 9.87 0.79 2.10
C TYR A 345 11.35 1.00 2.34
N PRO A 346 12.11 -0.08 2.59
CA PRO A 346 13.56 -0.02 2.42
C PRO A 346 13.90 0.35 0.98
N ALA A 347 14.77 1.36 0.83
CA ALA A 347 15.41 1.68 -0.43
C ALA A 347 16.29 0.52 -0.89
N LEU A 348 16.52 0.41 -2.20
CA LEU A 348 17.47 -0.54 -2.75
C LEU A 348 18.87 0.13 -2.82
N PRO A 349 19.96 -0.64 -2.61
CA PRO A 349 19.98 -2.02 -2.13
C PRO A 349 19.45 -2.13 -0.68
N LEU A 350 18.73 -3.22 -0.38
CA LEU A 350 18.05 -3.40 0.92
C LEU A 350 18.97 -3.26 2.15
N GLU A 351 20.27 -3.51 1.96
CA GLU A 351 21.34 -3.40 2.97
C GLU A 351 21.42 -2.03 3.64
N ASP A 352 21.08 -0.97 2.93
CA ASP A 352 21.18 0.40 3.43
C ASP A 352 20.11 0.71 4.49
N GLY A 353 19.06 -0.12 4.59
CA GLY A 353 18.00 -0.01 5.59
C GLY A 353 17.23 1.31 5.58
N LYS A 354 17.50 2.19 4.61
CA LYS A 354 16.91 3.51 4.52
C LYS A 354 15.45 3.40 4.12
N ILE A 355 14.56 3.81 5.00
CA ILE A 355 13.13 3.81 4.71
C ILE A 355 12.75 5.07 3.93
N ILE A 356 12.11 4.90 2.77
CA ILE A 356 11.63 5.99 1.92
C ILE A 356 10.11 5.92 1.73
N PRO A 357 9.40 7.06 1.75
CA PRO A 357 7.99 7.12 1.35
C PRO A 357 7.87 7.02 -0.17
N VAL A 358 6.86 6.30 -0.66
CA VAL A 358 6.60 6.15 -2.10
C VAL A 358 5.10 6.24 -2.39
N ILE A 359 4.74 6.73 -3.58
CA ILE A 359 3.36 6.77 -4.04
C ILE A 359 2.91 5.38 -4.44
N ILE A 360 1.81 4.92 -3.83
CA ILE A 360 1.14 3.67 -4.18
C ILE A 360 -0.08 3.94 -5.05
N ASP A 361 -0.90 4.94 -4.70
CA ASP A 361 -2.03 5.39 -5.52
C ASP A 361 -2.10 6.91 -5.54
N GLY A 362 -2.52 7.48 -6.67
CA GLY A 362 -2.68 8.92 -6.82
C GLY A 362 -1.57 9.64 -7.60
N ASN A 363 -0.84 8.92 -8.46
CA ASN A 363 0.15 9.48 -9.38
C ASN A 363 -0.40 10.64 -10.21
N HIS A 364 -1.67 10.55 -10.65
CA HIS A 364 -2.33 11.63 -11.39
C HIS A 364 -2.48 12.92 -10.56
N ARG A 365 -2.84 12.79 -9.27
CA ARG A 365 -3.05 13.92 -8.36
C ARG A 365 -1.72 14.60 -8.00
N ALA A 366 -0.68 13.79 -7.78
CA ALA A 366 0.67 14.29 -7.56
C ALA A 366 1.18 15.03 -8.82
N SER A 367 0.98 14.45 -10.01
CA SER A 367 1.33 15.07 -11.30
C SER A 367 0.58 16.37 -11.58
N ALA A 368 -0.72 16.43 -11.30
CA ALA A 368 -1.53 17.65 -11.44
C ALA A 368 -1.03 18.77 -10.53
N THR A 369 -0.65 18.43 -9.30
CA THR A 369 -0.10 19.39 -8.34
C THR A 369 1.26 19.91 -8.81
N MET A 370 2.14 19.02 -9.27
CA MET A 370 3.47 19.39 -9.74
C MET A 370 3.46 20.19 -11.05
N VAL A 371 2.57 19.89 -12.00
CA VAL A 371 2.46 20.69 -13.23
C VAL A 371 1.92 22.10 -12.95
N LEU A 372 0.97 22.25 -12.03
CA LEU A 372 0.48 23.56 -11.60
C LEU A 372 1.57 24.37 -10.90
N ARG A 373 2.38 23.72 -10.05
CA ARG A 373 3.56 24.34 -9.43
C ARG A 373 4.59 24.77 -10.48
N MET A 374 4.86 23.95 -11.49
CA MET A 374 5.77 24.29 -12.59
C MET A 374 5.27 25.50 -13.39
N ILE A 375 3.99 25.52 -13.75
CA ILE A 375 3.38 26.67 -14.46
C ILE A 375 3.41 27.92 -13.57
N ALA A 376 3.28 27.79 -12.25
CA ALA A 376 3.42 28.90 -11.32
C ALA A 376 4.84 29.48 -11.29
N HIS A 377 5.87 28.63 -11.39
CA HIS A 377 7.28 29.04 -11.49
C HIS A 377 7.63 29.64 -12.85
N TYR A 378 7.10 29.06 -13.93
CA TYR A 378 7.37 29.45 -15.31
C TYR A 378 6.06 29.71 -16.08
N PRO A 379 5.37 30.85 -15.87
CA PRO A 379 4.08 31.11 -16.51
C PRO A 379 4.12 31.05 -18.05
N ASP A 380 5.25 31.45 -18.64
CA ASP A 380 5.46 31.49 -20.10
C ASP A 380 5.59 30.09 -20.72
N ILE A 381 5.72 29.02 -19.91
CA ILE A 381 5.82 27.63 -20.37
C ILE A 381 4.60 27.18 -21.20
N LEU A 382 3.46 27.88 -21.05
CA LEU A 382 2.23 27.62 -21.81
C LEU A 382 2.27 28.16 -23.24
N THR A 383 3.16 29.13 -23.51
CA THR A 383 3.22 29.87 -24.78
C THR A 383 4.54 29.68 -25.53
N THR A 384 5.65 29.43 -24.84
CA THR A 384 6.95 29.18 -25.47
C THR A 384 6.91 27.94 -26.34
N GLU A 385 7.56 27.94 -27.50
CA GLU A 385 7.61 26.79 -28.42
C GLU A 385 8.42 25.62 -27.85
N ASP A 386 9.65 25.90 -27.40
CA ASP A 386 10.53 24.95 -26.71
C ASP A 386 10.55 25.24 -25.20
N CYS A 387 10.15 24.25 -24.39
CA CYS A 387 10.11 24.35 -22.94
C CYS A 387 11.07 23.39 -22.23
N THR A 388 11.99 22.77 -22.96
CA THR A 388 12.89 21.72 -22.45
C THR A 388 13.74 22.25 -21.30
N GLU A 389 14.39 23.41 -21.47
CA GLU A 389 15.25 24.00 -20.44
C GLU A 389 14.49 24.33 -19.14
N MET A 390 13.27 24.88 -19.24
CA MET A 390 12.43 25.20 -18.08
C MET A 390 11.99 23.93 -17.33
N LEU A 391 11.64 22.87 -18.08
CA LEU A 391 11.28 21.57 -17.49
C LEU A 391 12.48 20.95 -16.78
N ASP A 392 13.66 20.93 -17.42
CA ASP A 392 14.89 20.36 -16.87
C ASP A 392 15.33 21.12 -15.61
N GLU A 393 15.25 22.46 -15.63
CA GLU A 393 15.56 23.29 -14.47
C GLU A 393 14.58 23.00 -13.31
N PHE A 394 13.29 22.92 -13.60
CA PHE A 394 12.26 22.59 -12.60
C PHE A 394 12.49 21.20 -11.99
N CYS A 395 12.65 20.16 -12.81
CA CYS A 395 12.90 18.81 -12.35
C CYS A 395 14.17 18.71 -11.50
N ARG A 396 15.25 19.39 -11.90
CA ARG A 396 16.50 19.44 -11.12
C ARG A 396 16.33 20.15 -9.78
N ALA A 397 15.64 21.30 -9.76
CA ALA A 397 15.41 22.08 -8.54
C ALA A 397 14.59 21.30 -7.49
N HIS A 398 13.62 20.51 -7.95
CA HIS A 398 12.75 19.67 -7.11
C HIS A 398 13.25 18.23 -6.96
N GLN A 399 14.41 17.91 -7.53
CA GLN A 399 15.03 16.58 -7.52
C GLN A 399 14.06 15.47 -7.96
N LEU A 400 13.37 15.73 -9.07
CA LEU A 400 12.43 14.82 -9.71
C LEU A 400 13.19 13.91 -10.68
N GLY A 401 12.94 12.61 -10.58
CA GLY A 401 13.56 11.61 -11.46
C GLY A 401 12.98 11.60 -12.88
N VAL A 402 13.55 10.75 -13.73
CA VAL A 402 13.21 10.67 -15.16
C VAL A 402 11.73 10.37 -15.42
N LYS A 403 11.07 9.58 -14.54
CA LYS A 403 9.64 9.28 -14.67
C LYS A 403 8.77 10.54 -14.51
N TRP A 404 9.15 11.42 -13.60
CA TRP A 404 8.48 12.69 -13.40
C TRP A 404 8.67 13.61 -14.59
N GLU A 405 9.90 13.74 -15.08
CA GLU A 405 10.24 14.59 -16.22
C GLU A 405 9.43 14.25 -17.47
N ILE A 406 9.41 12.96 -17.84
CA ILE A 406 8.64 12.45 -18.99
C ILE A 406 7.14 12.75 -18.84
N ASP A 407 6.57 12.48 -17.66
CA ASP A 407 5.15 12.71 -17.46
C ASP A 407 4.77 14.18 -17.40
N LEU A 408 5.59 15.04 -16.80
CA LEU A 408 5.36 16.48 -16.80
C LEU A 408 5.43 17.04 -18.23
N ALA A 409 6.35 16.54 -19.07
CA ALA A 409 6.40 16.86 -20.50
C ALA A 409 5.10 16.42 -21.22
N ASP A 410 4.68 15.17 -21.04
CA ASP A 410 3.45 14.62 -21.65
C ASP A 410 2.21 15.45 -21.25
N VAL A 411 2.11 15.85 -19.98
CA VAL A 411 0.99 16.66 -19.47
C VAL A 411 1.05 18.07 -20.03
N LEU A 412 2.23 18.71 -20.05
CA LEU A 412 2.40 20.03 -20.66
C LEU A 412 1.98 20.03 -22.13
N GLN A 413 2.32 18.98 -22.88
CA GLN A 413 1.91 18.85 -24.27
C GLN A 413 0.39 18.83 -24.41
N VAL A 414 -0.32 18.08 -23.55
CA VAL A 414 -1.80 18.04 -23.53
C VAL A 414 -2.39 19.41 -23.19
N LEU A 415 -1.89 20.05 -22.13
CA LEU A 415 -2.37 21.37 -21.70
C LEU A 415 -2.13 22.43 -22.79
N ARG A 416 -0.96 22.41 -23.44
CA ARG A 416 -0.62 23.33 -24.53
C ARG A 416 -1.40 23.03 -25.81
N GLY A 417 -1.68 21.76 -26.10
CA GLY A 417 -2.47 21.35 -27.27
C GLY A 417 -3.95 21.73 -27.17
N SER A 418 -4.44 22.03 -25.95
CA SER A 418 -5.85 22.33 -25.71
C SER A 418 -6.13 23.83 -25.55
N ALA A 419 -6.88 24.41 -26.49
CA ALA A 419 -7.32 25.80 -26.41
C ALA A 419 -8.23 26.10 -25.21
N PHE A 420 -8.90 25.09 -24.67
CA PHE A 420 -9.67 25.21 -23.42
C PHE A 420 -8.74 25.33 -22.22
N HIS A 421 -7.84 24.36 -22.00
CA HIS A 421 -6.95 24.36 -20.84
C HIS A 421 -6.01 25.57 -20.83
N LYS A 422 -5.47 25.97 -21.99
CA LYS A 422 -4.69 27.21 -22.12
C LYS A 422 -5.44 28.43 -21.60
N ARG A 423 -6.69 28.64 -22.06
CA ARG A 423 -7.52 29.77 -21.63
C ARG A 423 -7.88 29.68 -20.15
N LEU A 424 -8.19 28.48 -19.66
CA LEU A 424 -8.49 28.27 -18.24
C LEU A 424 -7.29 28.66 -17.37
N LEU A 425 -6.11 28.12 -17.65
CA LEU A 425 -4.87 28.43 -16.91
C LEU A 425 -4.52 29.92 -16.96
N GLN A 426 -4.65 30.56 -18.13
CA GLN A 426 -4.43 32.00 -18.27
C GLN A 426 -5.44 32.82 -17.46
N SER A 427 -6.73 32.46 -17.49
CA SER A 427 -7.78 33.16 -16.76
C SER A 427 -7.71 32.95 -15.23
N LYS A 428 -7.12 31.83 -14.79
CA LYS A 428 -6.98 31.42 -13.39
C LYS A 428 -5.55 31.57 -12.87
N MET A 429 -4.71 32.38 -13.52
CA MET A 429 -3.29 32.48 -13.18
C MET A 429 -3.04 32.97 -11.73
N SER A 430 -3.94 33.79 -11.17
CA SER A 430 -3.88 34.17 -9.74
C SER A 430 -3.97 32.96 -8.81
N THR A 431 -4.77 31.97 -9.18
CA THR A 431 -4.96 30.72 -8.44
C THR A 431 -3.78 29.78 -8.69
N VAL A 432 -3.33 29.66 -9.94
CA VAL A 432 -2.13 28.87 -10.29
C VAL A 432 -0.93 29.35 -9.49
N ARG A 433 -0.73 30.67 -9.32
CA ARG A 433 0.36 31.23 -8.51
C ARG A 433 0.36 30.77 -7.05
N GLN A 434 -0.77 30.33 -6.49
CA GLN A 434 -0.82 29.78 -5.13
C GLN A 434 -0.07 28.45 -5.01
N PHE A 435 0.11 27.73 -6.13
CA PHE A 435 0.85 26.47 -6.17
C PHE A 435 2.37 26.66 -6.06
N LEU A 436 2.90 27.89 -6.21
CA LEU A 436 4.32 28.20 -6.01
C LEU A 436 4.84 27.72 -4.65
N HIS A 437 3.98 27.78 -3.63
CA HIS A 437 4.30 27.46 -2.23
C HIS A 437 3.81 26.08 -1.79
N VAL A 438 3.22 25.29 -2.69
CA VAL A 438 2.76 23.93 -2.36
C VAL A 438 3.95 22.97 -2.45
N ASP A 439 4.56 22.66 -1.32
CA ASP A 439 5.71 21.77 -1.18
C ASP A 439 5.34 20.37 -0.68
N THR A 440 4.12 20.23 -0.16
CA THR A 440 3.59 18.97 0.39
C THR A 440 2.24 18.63 -0.21
N ILE A 441 1.90 17.33 -0.19
CA ILE A 441 0.62 16.79 -0.64
C ILE A 441 -0.01 15.96 0.48
N PRO A 442 -1.33 16.05 0.71
CA PRO A 442 -1.99 15.20 1.68
C PRO A 442 -1.92 13.73 1.24
N ALA A 443 -1.53 12.88 2.17
CA ALA A 443 -1.31 11.45 1.95
C ALA A 443 -2.03 10.61 3.00
N LEU A 444 -2.76 9.59 2.56
CA LEU A 444 -3.21 8.46 3.35
C LEU A 444 -2.02 7.54 3.59
N VAL A 445 -1.61 7.41 4.85
CA VAL A 445 -0.52 6.53 5.27
C VAL A 445 -1.05 5.10 5.32
N VAL A 446 -0.43 4.22 4.53
CA VAL A 446 -0.80 2.82 4.42
C VAL A 446 0.43 1.92 4.47
N ARG A 447 0.22 0.60 4.47
CA ARG A 447 1.29 -0.39 4.35
C ARG A 447 1.00 -1.34 3.20
N GLU A 448 1.86 -1.38 2.19
CA GLU A 448 1.65 -2.20 0.98
C GLU A 448 1.55 -3.69 1.22
N ASP A 449 2.29 -4.22 2.19
CA ASP A 449 2.23 -5.65 2.49
C ASP A 449 0.81 -6.10 2.88
N ASN A 450 -0.06 -5.15 3.25
CA ASN A 450 -1.49 -5.35 3.50
C ASN A 450 -2.40 -5.19 2.28
N PHE A 451 -1.90 -4.55 1.22
CA PHE A 451 -2.52 -4.62 -0.07
C PHE A 451 -2.13 -5.93 -0.72
N HIS A 452 -3.10 -6.51 -1.40
CA HIS A 452 -2.80 -7.54 -2.37
C HIS A 452 -3.00 -6.92 -3.74
N THR A 453 -2.00 -6.19 -4.19
CA THR A 453 -2.05 -5.36 -5.39
C THR A 453 -2.21 -6.22 -6.64
N VAL A 454 -3.23 -5.92 -7.45
CA VAL A 454 -3.52 -6.65 -8.68
C VAL A 454 -2.62 -6.14 -9.81
N CYS A 455 -1.95 -7.07 -10.49
CA CYS A 455 -1.14 -6.79 -11.67
C CYS A 455 -2.03 -6.80 -12.92
N GLN A 456 -2.20 -5.65 -13.57
CA GLN A 456 -3.01 -5.52 -14.80
C GLN A 456 -2.24 -5.89 -16.07
N GLN A 457 -0.92 -6.07 -15.97
CA GLN A 457 -0.06 -6.41 -17.12
C GLN A 457 -0.07 -7.91 -17.44
N ARG A 458 -0.64 -8.73 -16.56
CA ARG A 458 -0.60 -10.18 -16.67
C ARG A 458 -2.03 -10.73 -16.66
N PRO A 459 -2.32 -11.78 -17.44
CA PRO A 459 -3.63 -12.39 -17.40
C PRO A 459 -3.95 -12.91 -16.00
N PRO A 460 -5.23 -12.86 -15.58
CA PRO A 460 -5.67 -13.44 -14.32
C PRO A 460 -5.40 -14.94 -14.29
N LEU A 461 -5.37 -15.50 -13.08
CA LEU A 461 -5.41 -16.94 -12.85
C LEU A 461 -6.85 -17.43 -13.07
N ALA A 462 -7.05 -18.75 -13.08
CA ALA A 462 -8.34 -19.36 -13.40
C ALA A 462 -9.48 -18.91 -12.45
N ASP A 463 -9.14 -18.62 -11.21
CA ASP A 463 -10.05 -18.35 -10.10
C ASP A 463 -9.90 -16.95 -9.49
N ARG A 464 -8.82 -16.22 -9.82
CA ARG A 464 -8.50 -14.92 -9.21
C ARG A 464 -7.56 -14.04 -10.03
N PRO A 465 -7.46 -12.73 -9.76
CA PRO A 465 -6.46 -11.87 -10.39
C PRO A 465 -5.03 -12.27 -10.04
N ARG A 466 -4.09 -11.97 -10.93
CA ARG A 466 -2.65 -12.12 -10.65
C ARG A 466 -2.14 -10.93 -9.85
N LEU A 467 -1.24 -11.19 -8.90
CA LEU A 467 -0.79 -10.18 -7.95
C LEU A 467 0.60 -9.67 -8.26
N LEU A 468 0.90 -8.47 -7.76
CA LEU A 468 2.28 -8.02 -7.56
C LEU A 468 2.77 -8.51 -6.19
N LEU A 469 4.07 -8.75 -6.12
CA LEU A 469 4.77 -9.00 -4.87
C LEU A 469 5.15 -7.66 -4.24
N PRO A 470 5.18 -7.53 -2.89
CA PRO A 470 5.51 -6.26 -2.23
C PRO A 470 6.84 -5.65 -2.70
N ILE A 471 7.85 -6.49 -2.95
CA ILE A 471 9.16 -6.06 -3.49
C ILE A 471 9.06 -5.31 -4.82
N HIS A 472 8.02 -5.56 -5.64
CA HIS A 472 7.85 -4.83 -6.89
C HIS A 472 7.68 -3.34 -6.62
N GLN A 473 6.98 -2.93 -5.56
CA GLN A 473 6.88 -1.51 -5.26
C GLN A 473 8.25 -0.91 -4.94
N ALA A 474 9.12 -1.60 -4.20
CA ALA A 474 10.48 -1.11 -3.97
C ALA A 474 11.27 -0.99 -5.29
N ILE A 475 11.20 -2.00 -6.17
CA ILE A 475 11.92 -2.02 -7.45
C ILE A 475 11.42 -0.94 -8.42
N TYR A 476 10.11 -0.78 -8.58
CA TYR A 476 9.54 0.18 -9.54
C TYR A 476 9.59 1.62 -9.03
N ASN A 477 9.61 1.85 -7.71
CA ASN A 477 9.80 3.18 -7.14
C ASN A 477 11.29 3.60 -7.08
N ASP A 478 12.22 2.68 -7.28
CA ASP A 478 13.64 3.03 -7.38
C ASP A 478 13.93 3.75 -8.71
N GLU A 479 14.26 5.04 -8.61
CA GLU A 479 14.56 5.89 -9.77
C GLU A 479 15.87 5.49 -10.47
N GLU A 480 16.85 4.93 -9.74
CA GLU A 480 18.15 4.53 -10.31
C GLU A 480 18.00 3.29 -11.20
N LEU A 481 17.05 2.41 -10.85
CA LEU A 481 16.75 1.25 -11.68
C LEU A 481 16.06 1.65 -12.98
N GLY A 482 15.30 2.75 -13.01
CA GLY A 482 14.61 3.25 -14.20
C GLY A 482 13.46 2.37 -14.68
N PHE A 483 12.80 1.63 -13.79
CA PHE A 483 11.63 0.84 -14.14
C PHE A 483 10.35 1.62 -13.92
N ALA A 484 9.34 1.36 -14.76
CA ALA A 484 8.00 1.88 -14.59
C ALA A 484 6.96 0.82 -14.96
N PHE A 485 5.85 0.81 -14.24
CA PHE A 485 4.64 0.19 -14.75
C PHE A 485 4.05 1.04 -15.89
N PRO A 486 3.38 0.39 -16.87
CA PRO A 486 2.56 1.12 -17.82
C PRO A 486 1.41 1.84 -17.09
N GLN A 487 0.77 2.77 -17.78
CA GLN A 487 -0.41 3.47 -17.28
C GLN A 487 -1.50 2.46 -16.86
N ALA A 488 -2.04 2.63 -15.65
CA ALA A 488 -2.99 1.68 -15.05
C ALA A 488 -2.48 0.23 -14.99
N GLY A 489 -1.16 0.03 -14.86
CA GLY A 489 -0.52 -1.27 -14.83
C GLY A 489 -0.75 -2.08 -13.54
N GLN A 490 -1.36 -1.45 -12.53
CA GLN A 490 -1.68 -2.02 -11.23
C GLN A 490 -3.00 -1.46 -10.67
N VAL A 491 -3.63 -2.22 -9.78
CA VAL A 491 -4.83 -1.80 -9.05
C VAL A 491 -4.69 -2.17 -7.57
N HIS A 492 -4.94 -1.18 -6.71
CA HIS A 492 -4.98 -1.32 -5.26
C HIS A 492 -6.43 -1.23 -4.77
N GLY A 493 -6.69 -1.73 -3.56
CA GLY A 493 -7.94 -1.42 -2.86
C GLY A 493 -8.07 0.09 -2.66
N ARG A 494 -9.29 0.64 -2.76
CA ARG A 494 -9.58 2.06 -2.53
C ARG A 494 -10.50 2.24 -1.33
N ALA A 495 -10.19 3.21 -0.48
CA ALA A 495 -11.07 3.60 0.61
C ALA A 495 -12.36 4.22 0.02
N THR A 496 -13.52 3.77 0.48
CA THR A 496 -14.84 4.11 -0.11
C THR A 496 -15.36 5.49 0.30
N GLY A 497 -14.73 6.16 1.26
CA GLY A 497 -15.16 7.47 1.74
C GLY A 497 -14.00 8.32 2.26
N PHE A 498 -13.03 8.64 1.40
CA PHE A 498 -11.96 9.56 1.76
C PHE A 498 -12.49 10.98 2.04
N LYS A 499 -11.74 11.74 2.83
CA LYS A 499 -12.00 13.16 3.05
C LYS A 499 -10.98 13.99 2.26
N PRO A 500 -11.42 14.87 1.34
CA PRO A 500 -10.51 15.80 0.68
C PRO A 500 -9.77 16.68 1.70
N MET A 501 -8.48 16.84 1.48
CA MET A 501 -7.58 17.61 2.36
C MET A 501 -7.00 18.78 1.58
N ARG A 502 -6.78 19.90 2.27
CA ARG A 502 -6.19 21.10 1.66
C ARG A 502 -4.76 20.83 1.23
N LEU A 503 -4.35 21.33 0.08
CA LEU A 503 -2.95 21.53 -0.24
C LEU A 503 -2.41 22.62 0.69
N ILE A 504 -1.39 22.30 1.48
CA ILE A 504 -0.78 23.25 2.39
C ILE A 504 0.32 24.00 1.65
N GLN A 505 0.31 25.32 1.79
CA GLN A 505 1.44 26.15 1.40
C GLN A 505 2.46 26.06 2.54
N GLY A 506 3.64 25.51 2.26
CA GLY A 506 4.72 25.43 3.22
C GLY A 506 5.05 26.83 3.75
N GLY A 507 4.70 27.09 5.00
CA GLY A 507 5.19 28.25 5.73
C GLY A 507 6.65 28.04 6.04
N LYS A 508 7.52 28.92 5.52
CA LYS A 508 8.84 29.10 6.13
C LYS A 508 8.70 29.57 7.57
#